data_AF-A0A168CZF0-F1
#
_entry.id   AF-A0A168CZF0-F1
#
_cell.length_a   1.000
_cell.length_b   1.000
_cell.length_c   1.000
_cell.angle_alpha   90.00
_cell.angle_beta   90.00
_cell.angle_gamma   90.00
#
_symmetry.space_group_name_H-M   'P 1'
#
loop_
_entity.id
_entity.type
_entity.pdbx_description
1 polymer ?
#
loop_
_entity_poly.entity_id
_entity_poly.type
_entity_poly.pdbx_seq_one_letter_code
_entity_poly.pdbx_strand_id
1 'polypeptide(L)'
;MLGALRKLAVGALATAAALSGVASGGPLAERASDRLVFCHFMIGIVGDRTSANDYDDDMRRAKAAGIDAFALNIGVDGYTDQQLGYAYDSAARNGMKVFISFDFNWWSPGDAGGVGSKIKQYKDKPAQLRVDNRVFVSSFAGDGLDVDGMRNAAGENVYFVPNFHPGQSGADKIDGALNWMGWPSDGNNKAPKSGHSVSVADGDSAYQSWLGGKTYLAPVSPWFFTHFGPEVPFSKNWVFPGGSLLFDRWNEVLQKGFPMVEIVTWNDYGESHYIGPLNSPHYDDGNSKWTNDMPHDGWLDLSKPFIKAYKAGAKSVDNFIDNEQIVYWYRRTLASLDCDATDTTSGRPANNASGNYFEGRPDGWQTMPDVVYVASFLKSAGTITVTSGGQTRTENAPAGAHIFTVPAGVGQQKFGLVRGGATVMQETSLMDISNVCPCGLYNFNAYVGTVPHGPSDPLGGDGLASLTIGLHVSTCQAKPSLGTNPPVTSNPGNPSTTPTSTPGNPPPTSSSHGNPPPTSSSSPPPGQVCVEGTVADGESGNYTGLCQFSCNYGYCPPGPCKCTRYGKQVSPPPETGTRGCPLQGEPEGYKGLCSYTCNHGYCPNSACRAC
;
A
#
# COMPACT_ATOMS: atom_id res chain seq x y z
N MET A 1 50.24 -35.85 63.30
CA MET A 1 49.89 -37.28 63.13
C MET A 1 49.60 -37.49 61.65
N LEU A 2 50.62 -37.78 60.85
CA LEU A 2 51.06 -39.14 60.46
C LEU A 2 49.95 -39.97 59.82
N GLY A 3 50.10 -40.23 58.52
CA GLY A 3 49.26 -41.16 57.75
C GLY A 3 49.58 -41.12 56.26
N ALA A 4 50.84 -41.44 55.92
CA ALA A 4 51.37 -41.52 54.56
C ALA A 4 50.97 -42.82 53.84
N LEU A 5 51.35 -42.91 52.54
CA LEU A 5 51.46 -44.06 51.60
C LEU A 5 50.37 -44.04 50.50
N ARG A 6 50.66 -44.05 49.19
CA ARG A 6 51.85 -44.41 48.40
C ARG A 6 51.83 -43.66 47.05
N LYS A 7 53.02 -43.28 46.55
CA LYS A 7 53.29 -42.90 45.16
C LYS A 7 53.76 -44.13 44.36
N LEU A 8 53.33 -44.26 43.10
CA LEU A 8 54.05 -44.86 41.97
C LEU A 8 53.33 -44.43 40.68
N ALA A 9 53.95 -43.52 39.92
CA ALA A 9 54.51 -43.73 38.56
C ALA A 9 53.47 -43.52 37.44
N VAL A 10 53.46 -42.33 36.81
CA VAL A 10 54.12 -41.99 35.53
C VAL A 10 53.44 -42.63 34.32
N GLY A 11 52.91 -41.79 33.43
CA GLY A 11 52.46 -42.20 32.09
C GLY A 11 51.55 -41.16 31.45
N ALA A 12 52.15 -40.21 30.73
CA ALA A 12 51.46 -39.22 29.93
C ALA A 12 50.64 -39.86 28.80
N LEU A 13 49.45 -39.30 28.50
CA LEU A 13 49.01 -39.00 27.13
C LEU A 13 47.70 -38.18 27.19
N ALA A 14 47.75 -37.05 26.50
CA ALA A 14 46.66 -36.10 26.34
C ALA A 14 45.61 -36.64 25.36
N THR A 15 44.33 -36.50 25.71
CA THR A 15 43.22 -36.17 24.79
C THR A 15 42.00 -35.85 25.65
N ALA A 16 41.63 -34.57 25.75
CA ALA A 16 40.34 -34.16 26.28
C ALA A 16 39.29 -34.43 25.20
N ALA A 17 38.46 -35.45 25.41
CA ALA A 17 37.26 -35.68 24.63
C ALA A 17 36.20 -34.65 25.04
N ALA A 18 35.79 -33.82 24.08
CA ALA A 18 34.61 -32.99 24.20
C ALA A 18 33.37 -33.92 24.23
N LEU A 19 32.62 -33.87 25.33
CA LEU A 19 31.33 -34.54 25.44
C LEU A 19 30.30 -33.76 24.60
N SER A 20 29.92 -34.33 23.46
CA SER A 20 28.76 -33.94 22.68
C SER A 20 27.49 -34.22 23.47
N GLY A 21 26.89 -33.18 24.04
CA GLY A 21 25.50 -33.21 24.48
C GLY A 21 24.59 -33.11 23.27
N VAL A 22 24.07 -34.25 22.80
CA VAL A 22 22.99 -34.29 21.80
C VAL A 22 21.72 -33.77 22.46
N ALA A 23 21.41 -32.50 22.23
CA ALA A 23 20.12 -31.93 22.59
C ALA A 23 19.06 -32.53 21.65
N SER A 24 18.19 -33.36 22.23
CA SER A 24 16.98 -33.83 21.59
C SER A 24 16.10 -32.64 21.19
N GLY A 25 15.91 -32.44 19.89
CA GLY A 25 15.04 -31.41 19.32
C GLY A 25 13.60 -31.62 19.73
N GLY A 26 13.11 -30.75 20.61
CA GLY A 26 11.68 -30.49 20.78
C GLY A 26 11.16 -29.53 19.69
N PRO A 27 9.84 -29.46 19.47
CA PRO A 27 9.25 -28.51 18.53
C PRO A 27 9.48 -27.07 19.04
N LEU A 28 9.44 -26.09 18.12
CA LEU A 28 9.55 -24.64 18.31
C LEU A 28 8.61 -24.07 19.41
N ALA A 29 8.91 -24.37 20.67
CA ALA A 29 8.65 -23.52 21.82
C ALA A 29 9.96 -22.77 22.14
N GLU A 30 10.62 -22.30 21.08
CA GLU A 30 11.74 -21.36 21.17
C GLU A 30 11.12 -20.04 21.61
N ARG A 31 11.58 -19.53 22.78
CA ARG A 31 11.12 -18.29 23.42
C ARG A 31 10.58 -17.32 22.38
N ALA A 32 9.27 -17.03 22.40
CA ALA A 32 8.79 -15.85 21.73
C ALA A 32 9.73 -14.72 22.15
N SER A 33 10.38 -14.07 21.17
CA SER A 33 11.08 -12.81 21.40
C SER A 33 10.19 -11.98 22.32
N ASP A 34 10.76 -11.34 23.35
CA ASP A 34 10.04 -10.41 24.23
C ASP A 34 9.49 -9.19 23.45
N ARG A 35 9.77 -9.14 22.15
CA ARG A 35 9.54 -8.07 21.19
C ARG A 35 8.98 -8.65 19.90
N LEU A 36 7.68 -8.45 19.68
CA LEU A 36 6.99 -8.88 18.47
C LEU A 36 6.79 -7.69 17.52
N VAL A 37 6.95 -7.94 16.23
CA VAL A 37 6.68 -6.95 15.18
C VAL A 37 5.55 -7.47 14.30
N PHE A 38 4.48 -6.72 14.21
CA PHE A 38 3.34 -6.98 13.34
C PHE A 38 3.29 -5.96 12.22
N CYS A 39 2.55 -6.27 11.18
CA CYS A 39 2.18 -5.29 10.16
C CYS A 39 0.71 -5.46 9.80
N HIS A 40 -0.01 -4.36 9.74
CA HIS A 40 -1.44 -4.35 9.48
C HIS A 40 -1.72 -4.63 8.00
N PHE A 41 -2.66 -5.51 7.70
CA PHE A 41 -2.96 -5.95 6.33
C PHE A 41 -4.46 -5.84 6.06
N MET A 42 -4.84 -5.03 5.08
CA MET A 42 -6.22 -4.80 4.68
C MET A 42 -6.75 -5.96 3.85
N ILE A 43 -7.61 -6.80 4.43
CA ILE A 43 -8.34 -7.85 3.67
C ILE A 43 -9.40 -7.21 2.76
N GLY A 44 -9.96 -6.08 3.19
CA GLY A 44 -11.01 -5.37 2.47
C GLY A 44 -10.63 -4.88 1.08
N ILE A 45 -9.36 -4.94 0.65
CA ILE A 45 -8.94 -4.52 -0.70
C ILE A 45 -8.38 -5.66 -1.57
N VAL A 46 -8.48 -6.91 -1.11
CA VAL A 46 -7.88 -8.08 -1.79
C VAL A 46 -8.90 -9.14 -2.20
N GLY A 47 -10.16 -8.73 -2.42
CA GLY A 47 -11.23 -9.63 -2.84
C GLY A 47 -11.01 -10.29 -4.21
N ASP A 48 -10.10 -9.74 -5.02
CA ASP A 48 -9.67 -10.20 -6.34
C ASP A 48 -8.66 -11.37 -6.29
N ARG A 49 -8.00 -11.60 -5.14
CA ARG A 49 -7.06 -12.72 -5.00
C ARG A 49 -7.79 -14.05 -5.13
N THR A 50 -7.26 -14.93 -5.98
CA THR A 50 -7.90 -16.18 -6.38
C THR A 50 -7.36 -17.40 -5.64
N SER A 51 -6.18 -17.28 -5.00
CA SER A 51 -5.55 -18.38 -4.26
C SER A 51 -4.64 -17.92 -3.13
N ALA A 52 -4.25 -18.86 -2.26
CA ALA A 52 -3.20 -18.65 -1.27
C ALA A 52 -1.84 -18.26 -1.88
N ASN A 53 -1.57 -18.61 -3.15
CA ASN A 53 -0.30 -18.24 -3.80
C ASN A 53 -0.18 -16.72 -3.98
N ASP A 54 -1.31 -16.02 -4.11
CA ASP A 54 -1.34 -14.57 -4.31
C ASP A 54 -0.86 -13.81 -3.06
N TYR A 55 -0.75 -14.49 -1.90
CA TYR A 55 -0.20 -13.98 -0.65
C TYR A 55 1.27 -14.39 -0.41
N ASP A 56 1.82 -15.34 -1.18
CA ASP A 56 3.11 -15.95 -0.84
C ASP A 56 4.28 -14.96 -0.92
N ASP A 57 4.25 -14.02 -1.86
CA ASP A 57 5.29 -12.98 -1.96
C ASP A 57 5.22 -12.01 -0.77
N ASP A 58 4.01 -11.61 -0.35
CA ASP A 58 3.81 -10.76 0.84
C ASP A 58 4.37 -11.43 2.09
N MET A 59 4.00 -12.69 2.33
CA MET A 59 4.45 -13.46 3.49
C MET A 59 5.97 -13.62 3.51
N ARG A 60 6.59 -13.93 2.37
CA ARG A 60 8.05 -14.09 2.28
C ARG A 60 8.78 -12.77 2.52
N ARG A 61 8.29 -11.67 1.95
CA ARG A 61 8.91 -10.34 2.11
C ARG A 61 8.80 -9.84 3.54
N ALA A 62 7.61 -9.93 4.15
CA ALA A 62 7.40 -9.51 5.53
C ALA A 62 8.26 -10.33 6.50
N LYS A 63 8.30 -11.66 6.34
CA LYS A 63 9.17 -12.54 7.14
C LYS A 63 10.63 -12.16 6.99
N ALA A 64 11.10 -11.94 5.77
CA ALA A 64 12.48 -11.55 5.49
C ALA A 64 12.83 -10.19 6.11
N ALA A 65 11.85 -9.29 6.26
CA ALA A 65 12.03 -8.02 6.97
C ALA A 65 12.01 -8.15 8.50
N GLY A 66 11.69 -9.34 9.03
CA GLY A 66 11.63 -9.62 10.47
C GLY A 66 10.26 -9.38 11.11
N ILE A 67 9.22 -9.14 10.30
CA ILE A 67 7.82 -9.06 10.76
C ILE A 67 7.37 -10.48 11.13
N ASP A 68 6.81 -10.63 12.33
CA ASP A 68 6.37 -11.90 12.91
C ASP A 68 4.99 -12.32 12.43
N ALA A 69 4.08 -11.36 12.24
CA ALA A 69 2.73 -11.63 11.80
C ALA A 69 2.09 -10.48 11.01
N PHE A 70 1.14 -10.82 10.14
CA PHE A 70 0.17 -9.84 9.66
C PHE A 70 -1.07 -9.78 10.57
N ALA A 71 -1.50 -8.55 10.90
CA ALA A 71 -2.80 -8.26 11.49
C ALA A 71 -3.82 -8.13 10.36
N LEU A 72 -4.58 -9.19 10.09
CA LEU A 72 -5.54 -9.25 8.99
C LEU A 72 -6.79 -8.44 9.37
N ASN A 73 -6.87 -7.20 8.90
CA ASN A 73 -8.00 -6.31 9.09
C ASN A 73 -9.20 -6.78 8.29
N ILE A 74 -10.31 -7.08 8.97
CA ILE A 74 -11.52 -7.58 8.34
C ILE A 74 -12.75 -6.70 8.62
N GLY A 75 -13.49 -6.44 7.55
CA GLY A 75 -14.90 -6.03 7.61
C GLY A 75 -15.82 -7.25 7.62
N VAL A 76 -16.97 -7.11 6.96
CA VAL A 76 -18.00 -8.17 6.84
C VAL A 76 -18.26 -8.56 5.38
N ASP A 77 -17.32 -8.26 4.48
CA ASP A 77 -17.41 -8.49 3.04
C ASP A 77 -17.63 -9.96 2.69
N GLY A 78 -18.36 -10.22 1.60
CA GLY A 78 -18.73 -11.58 1.19
C GLY A 78 -17.55 -12.49 0.83
N TYR A 79 -16.39 -11.91 0.51
CA TYR A 79 -15.15 -12.65 0.22
C TYR A 79 -14.24 -12.81 1.45
N THR A 80 -14.58 -12.22 2.60
CA THR A 80 -13.71 -12.19 3.80
C THR A 80 -13.24 -13.59 4.20
N ASP A 81 -14.14 -14.57 4.25
CA ASP A 81 -13.79 -15.93 4.67
C ASP A 81 -12.88 -16.65 3.68
N GLN A 82 -13.09 -16.40 2.39
CA GLN A 82 -12.21 -16.94 1.35
C GLN A 82 -10.80 -16.35 1.47
N GLN A 83 -10.71 -15.02 1.62
CA GLN A 83 -9.43 -14.32 1.73
C GLN A 83 -8.68 -14.66 3.02
N LEU A 84 -9.38 -14.76 4.15
CA LEU A 84 -8.80 -15.28 5.39
C LEU A 84 -8.29 -16.71 5.19
N GLY A 85 -9.07 -17.59 4.56
CA GLY A 85 -8.62 -18.95 4.23
C GLY A 85 -7.29 -18.97 3.48
N TYR A 86 -7.19 -18.16 2.42
CA TYR A 86 -5.98 -18.02 1.61
C TYR A 86 -4.79 -17.44 2.40
N ALA A 87 -5.02 -16.39 3.18
CA ALA A 87 -3.98 -15.76 3.99
C ALA A 87 -3.42 -16.71 5.06
N TYR A 88 -4.28 -17.42 5.79
CA TYR A 88 -3.85 -18.40 6.80
C TYR A 88 -3.09 -19.58 6.19
N ASP A 89 -3.54 -20.09 5.05
CA ASP A 89 -2.88 -21.22 4.37
C ASP A 89 -1.52 -20.79 3.77
N SER A 90 -1.42 -19.59 3.19
CA SER A 90 -0.15 -19.01 2.74
C SER A 90 0.82 -18.77 3.90
N ALA A 91 0.35 -18.17 4.99
CA ALA A 91 1.16 -17.92 6.17
C ALA A 91 1.75 -19.22 6.74
N ALA A 92 0.94 -20.30 6.80
CA ALA A 92 1.39 -21.60 7.27
C ALA A 92 2.51 -22.17 6.37
N ARG A 93 2.35 -22.10 5.04
CA ARG A 93 3.35 -22.58 4.07
C ARG A 93 4.65 -21.80 4.14
N ASN A 94 4.59 -20.49 4.34
CA ASN A 94 5.76 -19.62 4.38
C ASN A 94 6.37 -19.47 5.79
N GLY A 95 5.80 -20.14 6.79
CA GLY A 95 6.22 -20.06 8.19
C GLY A 95 6.13 -18.64 8.75
N MET A 96 5.10 -17.91 8.34
CA MET A 96 4.65 -16.65 8.94
C MET A 96 3.50 -16.92 9.90
N LYS A 97 3.23 -15.97 10.80
CA LYS A 97 1.99 -15.98 11.57
C LYS A 97 1.02 -14.94 11.04
N VAL A 98 -0.25 -15.10 11.37
CA VAL A 98 -1.31 -14.14 11.12
C VAL A 98 -2.27 -14.13 12.30
N PHE A 99 -3.00 -13.05 12.48
CA PHE A 99 -4.14 -12.98 13.39
C PHE A 99 -5.20 -12.04 12.83
N ILE A 100 -6.43 -12.18 13.32
CA ILE A 100 -7.54 -11.31 12.91
C ILE A 100 -7.47 -10.00 13.68
N SER A 101 -7.61 -8.89 12.95
CA SER A 101 -7.92 -7.55 13.45
C SER A 101 -9.34 -7.19 13.01
N PHE A 102 -10.28 -7.07 13.94
CA PHE A 102 -11.67 -6.72 13.59
C PHE A 102 -11.81 -5.21 13.35
N ASP A 103 -12.39 -4.80 12.22
CA ASP A 103 -12.73 -3.40 11.96
C ASP A 103 -14.15 -3.07 12.45
N PHE A 104 -14.25 -2.33 13.55
CA PHE A 104 -15.53 -1.94 14.14
C PHE A 104 -16.22 -0.75 13.46
N ASN A 105 -15.73 -0.28 12.32
CA ASN A 105 -16.57 0.48 11.39
C ASN A 105 -17.59 -0.42 10.68
N TRP A 106 -17.32 -1.74 10.61
CA TRP A 106 -18.19 -2.74 9.98
C TRP A 106 -18.75 -3.74 10.98
N TRP A 107 -17.98 -4.09 12.00
CA TRP A 107 -18.41 -4.90 13.14
C TRP A 107 -19.10 -4.04 14.20
N SER A 108 -19.91 -4.66 15.05
CA SER A 108 -20.59 -3.96 16.15
C SER A 108 -20.06 -4.43 17.51
N PRO A 109 -19.73 -3.51 18.44
CA PRO A 109 -19.42 -3.88 19.82
C PRO A 109 -20.57 -4.63 20.53
N GLY A 110 -21.81 -4.47 20.04
CA GLY A 110 -22.98 -5.20 20.51
C GLY A 110 -23.04 -6.67 20.07
N ASP A 111 -22.17 -7.11 19.16
CA ASP A 111 -22.13 -8.49 18.64
C ASP A 111 -20.87 -9.25 19.06
N ALA A 112 -20.63 -9.32 20.37
CA ALA A 112 -19.54 -10.13 20.92
C ALA A 112 -19.62 -11.62 20.53
N GLY A 113 -20.83 -12.15 20.37
CA GLY A 113 -21.08 -13.53 19.93
C GLY A 113 -20.58 -13.79 18.51
N GLY A 114 -20.84 -12.87 17.57
CA GLY A 114 -20.33 -12.92 16.21
C GLY A 114 -18.81 -12.82 16.15
N VAL A 115 -18.22 -11.87 16.88
CA VAL A 115 -16.75 -11.70 16.97
C VAL A 115 -16.10 -12.98 17.49
N GLY A 116 -16.59 -13.52 18.61
CA GLY A 116 -16.07 -14.77 19.19
C GLY A 116 -16.24 -15.97 18.26
N SER A 117 -17.38 -16.06 17.55
CA SER A 117 -17.62 -17.14 16.57
C SER A 117 -16.62 -17.08 15.39
N LYS A 118 -16.30 -15.87 14.91
CA LYS A 118 -15.27 -15.70 13.88
C LYS A 118 -13.89 -16.11 14.37
N ILE A 119 -13.52 -15.76 15.60
CA ILE A 119 -12.26 -16.22 16.22
C ILE A 119 -12.23 -17.75 16.30
N LYS A 120 -13.33 -18.39 16.74
CA LYS A 120 -13.44 -19.85 16.82
C LYS A 120 -13.23 -20.55 15.48
N GLN A 121 -13.64 -19.93 14.38
CA GLN A 121 -13.49 -20.49 13.03
C GLN A 121 -12.01 -20.62 12.61
N TYR A 122 -11.14 -19.73 13.07
CA TYR A 122 -9.73 -19.67 12.63
C TYR A 122 -8.70 -20.04 13.72
N LYS A 123 -9.10 -20.11 15.00
CA LYS A 123 -8.17 -20.29 16.12
C LYS A 123 -7.25 -21.52 16.07
N ASP A 124 -7.68 -22.57 15.37
CA ASP A 124 -6.97 -23.85 15.25
C ASP A 124 -6.16 -23.94 13.94
N LYS A 125 -6.15 -22.88 13.12
CA LYS A 125 -5.31 -22.82 11.91
C LYS A 125 -3.82 -22.79 12.28
N PRO A 126 -2.93 -23.52 11.58
CA PRO A 126 -1.50 -23.62 11.94
C PRO A 126 -0.74 -22.29 12.03
N ALA A 127 -1.16 -21.30 11.23
CA ALA A 127 -0.54 -19.97 11.18
C ALA A 127 -1.10 -18.98 12.20
N GLN A 128 -2.14 -19.35 12.98
CA GLN A 128 -2.69 -18.47 14.01
C GLN A 128 -1.60 -18.05 15.00
N LEU A 129 -1.41 -16.75 15.17
CA LEU A 129 -0.53 -16.22 16.21
C LEU A 129 -1.11 -16.56 17.58
N ARG A 130 -0.26 -17.07 18.46
CA ARG A 130 -0.57 -17.32 19.87
C ARG A 130 0.47 -16.65 20.75
N VAL A 131 0.00 -16.00 21.81
CA VAL A 131 0.81 -15.38 22.87
C VAL A 131 0.36 -15.99 24.19
N ASP A 132 1.31 -16.43 25.03
CA ASP A 132 1.02 -17.21 26.24
C ASP A 132 0.11 -18.43 26.00
N ASN A 133 0.33 -19.10 24.86
CA ASN A 133 -0.47 -20.23 24.39
C ASN A 133 -1.96 -19.90 24.10
N ARG A 134 -2.34 -18.62 24.12
CA ARG A 134 -3.70 -18.12 23.84
C ARG A 134 -3.77 -17.52 22.44
N VAL A 135 -4.90 -17.66 21.76
CA VAL A 135 -5.15 -17.02 20.44
C VAL A 135 -4.99 -15.51 20.57
N PHE A 136 -4.12 -14.93 19.76
CA PHE A 136 -3.95 -13.48 19.69
C PHE A 136 -4.95 -12.86 18.70
N VAL A 137 -5.62 -11.77 19.11
CA VAL A 137 -6.60 -11.02 18.31
C VAL A 137 -6.47 -9.53 18.64
N SER A 138 -6.65 -8.68 17.64
CA SER A 138 -6.74 -7.22 17.81
C SER A 138 -8.02 -6.66 17.15
N SER A 139 -8.14 -5.33 17.15
CA SER A 139 -9.19 -4.62 16.43
C SER A 139 -8.76 -3.20 16.08
N PHE A 140 -9.40 -2.64 15.05
CA PHE A 140 -9.51 -1.19 14.85
C PHE A 140 -10.81 -0.72 15.52
N ALA A 141 -10.69 0.23 16.46
CA ALA A 141 -11.76 0.60 17.40
C ALA A 141 -12.40 -0.62 18.12
N GLY A 142 -13.66 -0.48 18.55
CA GLY A 142 -14.44 -1.55 19.20
C GLY A 142 -14.77 -1.32 20.67
N ASP A 143 -14.53 -0.10 21.18
CA ASP A 143 -14.88 0.28 22.54
C ASP A 143 -16.30 -0.17 22.94
N GLY A 144 -16.41 -0.76 24.13
CA GLY A 144 -17.66 -1.30 24.65
C GLY A 144 -17.99 -2.75 24.26
N LEU A 145 -17.15 -3.46 23.51
CA LEU A 145 -17.33 -4.89 23.24
C LEU A 145 -17.38 -5.69 24.55
N ASP A 146 -18.36 -6.61 24.66
CA ASP A 146 -18.37 -7.60 25.74
C ASP A 146 -17.26 -8.65 25.53
N VAL A 147 -16.09 -8.40 26.10
CA VAL A 147 -14.90 -9.26 25.98
C VAL A 147 -15.13 -10.65 26.59
N ASP A 148 -15.88 -10.74 27.69
CA ASP A 148 -16.17 -12.04 28.32
C ASP A 148 -17.14 -12.84 27.44
N GLY A 149 -18.16 -12.19 26.89
CA GLY A 149 -19.05 -12.77 25.87
C GLY A 149 -18.29 -13.25 24.62
N MET A 150 -17.35 -12.45 24.13
CA MET A 150 -16.49 -12.81 22.99
C MET A 150 -15.65 -14.06 23.29
N ARG A 151 -14.96 -14.11 24.45
CA ARG A 151 -14.16 -15.28 24.85
C ARG A 151 -15.03 -16.53 25.02
N ASN A 152 -16.22 -16.39 25.59
CA ASN A 152 -17.19 -17.48 25.73
C ASN A 152 -17.60 -18.03 24.35
N ALA A 153 -17.92 -17.16 23.39
CA ALA A 153 -18.29 -17.57 22.04
C ALA A 153 -17.09 -18.17 21.26
N ALA A 154 -15.88 -17.66 21.48
CA ALA A 154 -14.64 -18.23 20.95
C ALA A 154 -14.34 -19.63 21.53
N GLY A 155 -14.89 -19.93 22.72
CA GLY A 155 -14.60 -21.14 23.47
C GLY A 155 -13.14 -21.25 23.89
N GLU A 156 -12.48 -20.10 24.11
CA GLU A 156 -11.08 -20.00 24.54
C GLU A 156 -10.86 -18.66 25.24
N ASN A 157 -9.93 -18.62 26.21
CA ASN A 157 -9.45 -17.38 26.78
C ASN A 157 -8.53 -16.67 25.75
N VAL A 158 -9.12 -15.85 24.87
CA VAL A 158 -8.41 -15.09 23.83
C VAL A 158 -7.48 -14.04 24.48
N TYR A 159 -6.25 -13.92 23.96
CA TYR A 159 -5.31 -12.82 24.23
C TYR A 159 -5.71 -11.63 23.37
N PHE A 160 -6.46 -10.69 23.95
CA PHE A 160 -7.11 -9.62 23.20
C PHE A 160 -6.40 -8.27 23.40
N VAL A 161 -5.93 -7.68 22.29
CA VAL A 161 -5.20 -6.41 22.23
C VAL A 161 -5.91 -5.46 21.25
N PRO A 162 -7.09 -4.91 21.62
CA PRO A 162 -7.86 -4.05 20.72
C PRO A 162 -7.30 -2.64 20.65
N ASN A 163 -7.73 -1.88 19.63
CA ASN A 163 -7.65 -0.42 19.64
C ASN A 163 -8.81 0.22 20.43
N PHE A 164 -8.91 -0.12 21.72
CA PHE A 164 -9.80 0.59 22.66
C PHE A 164 -9.13 1.87 23.15
N HIS A 165 -9.94 2.89 23.41
CA HIS A 165 -9.44 4.22 23.71
C HIS A 165 -9.35 4.48 25.23
N PRO A 166 -8.21 5.00 25.73
CA PRO A 166 -8.11 5.50 27.10
C PRO A 166 -9.24 6.50 27.42
N GLY A 167 -9.96 6.23 28.50
CA GLY A 167 -11.08 7.08 28.95
C GLY A 167 -12.44 6.76 28.31
N GLN A 168 -12.50 5.87 27.31
CA GLN A 168 -13.78 5.39 26.74
C GLN A 168 -14.14 3.99 27.26
N SER A 169 -13.17 3.06 27.24
CA SER A 169 -13.34 1.71 27.78
C SER A 169 -12.47 1.44 29.00
N GLY A 170 -12.89 0.47 29.83
CA GLY A 170 -12.05 -0.08 30.90
C GLY A 170 -10.95 -0.97 30.35
N ALA A 171 -9.77 -0.94 30.98
CA ALA A 171 -8.66 -1.82 30.63
C ALA A 171 -8.72 -3.19 31.34
N ASP A 172 -9.67 -3.42 32.25
CA ASP A 172 -9.68 -4.57 33.17
C ASP A 172 -9.87 -5.91 32.45
N LYS A 173 -10.66 -5.94 31.36
CA LYS A 173 -11.00 -7.16 30.62
C LYS A 173 -10.07 -7.52 29.47
N ILE A 174 -9.25 -6.58 28.99
CA ILE A 174 -8.31 -6.77 27.87
C ILE A 174 -6.92 -7.21 28.36
N ASP A 175 -6.11 -7.82 27.49
CA ASP A 175 -4.74 -8.26 27.80
C ASP A 175 -3.68 -7.20 27.44
N GLY A 176 -4.06 -6.29 26.55
CA GLY A 176 -3.28 -5.14 26.13
C GLY A 176 -4.13 -4.21 25.29
N ALA A 177 -3.53 -3.17 24.72
CA ALA A 177 -4.20 -2.35 23.71
C ALA A 177 -3.24 -1.89 22.61
N LEU A 178 -3.79 -1.78 21.40
CA LEU A 178 -3.20 -1.18 20.22
C LEU A 178 -3.48 0.32 20.24
N ASN A 179 -2.43 1.14 20.16
CA ASN A 179 -2.60 2.54 19.81
C ASN A 179 -2.54 2.69 18.29
N TRP A 180 -3.61 3.20 17.68
CA TRP A 180 -3.66 3.47 16.23
C TRP A 180 -2.99 4.79 15.83
N MET A 181 -2.74 5.70 16.78
CA MET A 181 -2.23 7.04 16.52
C MET A 181 -0.75 7.01 16.08
N GLY A 182 -0.52 6.63 14.83
CA GLY A 182 0.80 6.51 14.22
C GLY A 182 1.39 7.84 13.75
N TRP A 183 0.61 8.94 13.76
CA TRP A 183 1.01 10.25 13.25
C TRP A 183 0.66 11.37 14.23
N PRO A 184 1.41 12.49 14.21
CA PRO A 184 0.99 13.70 14.91
C PRO A 184 -0.37 14.20 14.41
N SER A 185 -1.25 14.59 15.34
CA SER A 185 -2.62 15.02 15.02
C SER A 185 -3.07 16.21 15.88
N ASP A 186 -4.27 16.72 15.65
CA ASP A 186 -4.96 17.67 16.52
C ASP A 186 -5.76 17.00 17.66
N GLY A 187 -5.62 15.67 17.82
CA GLY A 187 -6.40 14.85 18.74
C GLY A 187 -7.78 14.44 18.23
N ASN A 188 -8.19 14.89 17.04
CA ASN A 188 -9.48 14.59 16.41
C ASN A 188 -9.29 14.00 15.00
N ASN A 189 -8.25 13.17 14.84
CA ASN A 189 -7.92 12.49 13.59
C ASN A 189 -7.73 13.45 12.39
N LYS A 190 -7.10 14.61 12.61
CA LYS A 190 -6.66 15.55 11.58
C LYS A 190 -5.26 16.08 11.88
N ALA A 191 -4.60 16.66 10.88
CA ALA A 191 -3.29 17.26 11.07
C ALA A 191 -3.29 18.28 12.23
N PRO A 192 -2.16 18.45 12.94
CA PRO A 192 -2.04 19.42 14.02
C PRO A 192 -2.48 20.83 13.61
N LYS A 193 -3.17 21.52 14.51
CA LYS A 193 -3.62 22.91 14.35
C LYS A 193 -3.02 23.77 15.45
N SER A 194 -3.02 25.09 15.25
CA SER A 194 -2.55 26.02 16.28
C SER A 194 -3.30 25.78 17.60
N GLY A 195 -2.58 25.51 18.68
CA GLY A 195 -3.14 25.21 20.00
C GLY A 195 -3.67 23.77 20.19
N HIS A 196 -3.69 22.94 19.14
CA HIS A 196 -4.17 21.56 19.17
C HIS A 196 -3.16 20.64 18.47
N SER A 197 -2.26 20.07 19.25
CA SER A 197 -1.25 19.13 18.77
C SER A 197 -1.05 18.01 19.75
N VAL A 198 -1.11 16.78 19.25
CA VAL A 198 -0.89 15.53 19.96
C VAL A 198 0.15 14.74 19.18
N SER A 199 1.27 14.41 19.84
CA SER A 199 2.31 13.58 19.26
C SER A 199 2.00 12.09 19.42
N VAL A 200 2.72 11.24 18.68
CA VAL A 200 2.65 9.78 18.85
C VAL A 200 3.06 9.39 20.28
N ALA A 201 4.07 10.07 20.86
CA ALA A 201 4.55 9.83 22.21
C ALA A 201 3.54 10.22 23.31
N ASP A 202 2.68 11.22 23.06
CA ASP A 202 1.56 11.54 23.95
C ASP A 202 0.54 10.39 23.97
N GLY A 203 0.25 9.81 22.80
CA GLY A 203 -0.55 8.59 22.66
C GLY A 203 0.07 7.41 23.41
N ASP A 204 1.37 7.16 23.24
CA ASP A 204 2.09 6.13 24.00
C ASP A 204 1.90 6.31 25.50
N SER A 205 2.10 7.53 25.99
CA SER A 205 2.01 7.85 27.42
C SER A 205 0.59 7.64 27.96
N ALA A 206 -0.44 8.05 27.20
CA ALA A 206 -1.84 7.87 27.57
C ALA A 206 -2.22 6.39 27.66
N TYR A 207 -1.86 5.59 26.64
CA TYR A 207 -2.15 4.16 26.63
C TYR A 207 -1.39 3.41 27.72
N GLN A 208 -0.10 3.66 27.90
CA GLN A 208 0.70 2.99 28.93
C GLN A 208 0.20 3.29 30.35
N SER A 209 -0.19 4.55 30.61
CA SER A 209 -0.78 4.96 31.89
C SER A 209 -2.11 4.22 32.14
N TRP A 210 -3.00 4.21 31.16
CA TRP A 210 -4.30 3.54 31.24
C TRP A 210 -4.19 2.01 31.39
N LEU A 211 -3.23 1.39 30.70
CA LEU A 211 -3.01 -0.06 30.73
C LEU A 211 -2.43 -0.57 32.05
N GLY A 212 -1.81 0.29 32.87
CA GLY A 212 -1.31 -0.09 34.20
C GLY A 212 -0.31 -1.25 34.18
N GLY A 213 0.51 -1.35 33.13
CA GLY A 213 1.52 -2.41 32.96
C GLY A 213 1.08 -3.60 32.09
N LYS A 214 -0.15 -3.62 31.57
CA LYS A 214 -0.57 -4.55 30.52
C LYS A 214 0.15 -4.29 29.19
N THR A 215 0.01 -5.22 28.24
CA THR A 215 0.72 -5.15 26.96
C THR A 215 0.36 -3.90 26.17
N TYR A 216 1.36 -3.15 25.75
CA TYR A 216 1.19 -2.03 24.83
C TYR A 216 1.68 -2.42 23.43
N LEU A 217 0.82 -2.30 22.43
CA LEU A 217 1.15 -2.48 21.02
C LEU A 217 1.30 -1.10 20.37
N ALA A 218 2.56 -0.71 20.13
CA ALA A 218 2.92 0.63 19.69
C ALA A 218 2.81 0.78 18.15
N PRO A 219 2.25 1.88 17.64
CA PRO A 219 2.18 2.11 16.19
C PRO A 219 3.50 2.62 15.63
N VAL A 220 3.79 2.19 14.40
CA VAL A 220 4.84 2.74 13.53
C VAL A 220 4.22 2.96 12.15
N SER A 221 4.35 4.16 11.59
CA SER A 221 3.85 4.45 10.24
C SER A 221 4.68 5.56 9.56
N PRO A 222 4.85 5.52 8.23
CA PRO A 222 5.65 6.53 7.54
C PRO A 222 4.89 7.82 7.18
N TRP A 223 3.71 7.69 6.60
CA TRP A 223 3.02 8.75 5.88
C TRP A 223 1.52 8.53 6.00
N PHE A 224 0.69 9.52 5.66
CA PHE A 224 -0.75 9.33 5.53
C PHE A 224 -1.27 10.38 4.57
N PHE A 225 -1.96 9.95 3.52
CA PHE A 225 -2.64 10.85 2.59
C PHE A 225 -3.79 10.13 1.90
N THR A 226 -4.94 10.78 1.82
CA THR A 226 -6.11 10.28 1.11
C THR A 226 -6.81 11.37 0.33
N HIS A 227 -7.40 11.02 -0.83
CA HIS A 227 -8.00 11.98 -1.77
C HIS A 227 -9.18 11.39 -2.55
N PHE A 228 -10.06 10.71 -1.82
CA PHE A 228 -11.31 10.17 -2.33
C PHE A 228 -12.36 11.27 -2.52
N GLY A 229 -12.71 11.55 -3.77
CA GLY A 229 -13.78 12.50 -4.14
C GLY A 229 -15.19 11.87 -4.21
N PRO A 230 -16.14 12.53 -4.91
CA PRO A 230 -17.51 12.04 -5.08
C PRO A 230 -17.64 10.79 -5.95
N GLU A 231 -16.56 10.31 -6.58
CA GLU A 231 -16.52 9.06 -7.34
C GLU A 231 -16.71 7.80 -6.48
N VAL A 232 -16.56 7.90 -5.16
CA VAL A 232 -16.73 6.80 -4.21
C VAL A 232 -17.72 7.18 -3.09
N PRO A 233 -18.41 6.22 -2.46
CA PRO A 233 -19.39 6.51 -1.41
C PRO A 233 -18.77 6.89 -0.05
N PHE A 234 -17.45 6.75 0.10
CA PHE A 234 -16.67 6.94 1.32
C PHE A 234 -15.65 8.08 1.17
N SER A 235 -16.05 9.21 0.61
CA SER A 235 -15.18 10.35 0.32
C SER A 235 -14.37 10.82 1.56
N LYS A 236 -13.08 11.10 1.34
CA LYS A 236 -12.09 11.51 2.34
C LYS A 236 -11.03 12.37 1.64
N ASN A 237 -10.61 13.49 2.23
CA ASN A 237 -9.56 14.32 1.63
C ASN A 237 -8.74 15.08 2.67
N TRP A 238 -7.66 14.46 3.13
CA TRP A 238 -6.80 15.02 4.18
C TRP A 238 -5.44 14.30 4.26
N VAL A 239 -4.52 14.86 5.02
CA VAL A 239 -3.12 14.40 5.15
C VAL A 239 -2.64 14.57 6.59
N PHE A 240 -1.78 13.68 7.09
CA PHE A 240 -1.01 13.92 8.33
C PHE A 240 0.43 14.32 8.02
N PRO A 241 1.12 15.04 8.94
CA PRO A 241 2.55 15.27 8.82
C PRO A 241 3.34 13.95 8.92
N GLY A 242 3.80 13.43 7.77
CA GLY A 242 4.63 12.22 7.69
C GLY A 242 6.14 12.48 7.80
N GLY A 243 6.62 13.64 7.34
CA GLY A 243 7.97 14.15 7.63
C GLY A 243 9.13 13.12 7.65
N SER A 244 9.93 13.20 8.73
CA SER A 244 10.95 12.22 9.15
C SER A 244 10.40 11.10 10.05
N LEU A 245 9.07 11.01 10.18
CA LEU A 245 8.37 10.27 11.23
C LEU A 245 8.81 8.81 11.33
N LEU A 246 8.92 8.08 10.22
CA LEU A 246 9.32 6.67 10.26
C LEU A 246 10.69 6.48 10.92
N PHE A 247 11.66 7.32 10.53
CA PHE A 247 13.03 7.24 11.04
C PHE A 247 13.08 7.60 12.53
N ASP A 248 12.44 8.71 12.90
CA ASP A 248 12.41 9.19 14.29
C ASP A 248 11.68 8.18 15.18
N ARG A 249 10.55 7.68 14.71
CA ARG A 249 9.72 6.71 15.43
C ARG A 249 10.45 5.39 15.67
N TRP A 250 11.20 4.88 14.69
CA TRP A 250 12.01 3.69 14.92
C TRP A 250 13.09 3.89 15.98
N ASN A 251 13.73 5.07 16.02
CA ASN A 251 14.68 5.39 17.08
C ASN A 251 13.99 5.45 18.45
N GLU A 252 12.81 6.07 18.55
CA GLU A 252 12.00 6.04 19.78
C GLU A 252 11.65 4.61 20.22
N VAL A 253 11.23 3.75 19.28
CA VAL A 253 10.91 2.35 19.54
C VAL A 253 12.11 1.60 20.10
N LEU A 254 13.33 1.82 19.59
CA LEU A 254 14.55 1.25 20.17
C LEU A 254 14.77 1.74 21.61
N GLN A 255 14.64 3.06 21.84
CA GLN A 255 14.83 3.66 23.16
C GLN A 255 13.82 3.17 24.19
N LYS A 256 12.54 3.10 23.83
CA LYS A 256 11.46 2.66 24.71
C LYS A 256 11.44 1.14 24.88
N GLY A 257 11.68 0.42 23.80
CA GLY A 257 11.66 -1.03 23.76
C GLY A 257 10.31 -1.61 24.15
N PHE A 258 9.24 -1.12 23.51
CA PHE A 258 7.88 -1.61 23.68
C PHE A 258 7.81 -3.15 23.48
N PRO A 259 6.90 -3.87 24.14
CA PRO A 259 6.80 -5.33 24.02
C PRO A 259 6.29 -5.77 22.65
N MET A 260 5.47 -4.95 22.00
CA MET A 260 4.98 -5.21 20.64
C MET A 260 4.92 -3.91 19.84
N VAL A 261 5.14 -4.02 18.53
CA VAL A 261 5.03 -2.93 17.57
C VAL A 261 4.18 -3.39 16.40
N GLU A 262 3.26 -2.55 15.92
CA GLU A 262 2.52 -2.78 14.67
C GLU A 262 2.86 -1.68 13.66
N ILE A 263 3.31 -2.11 12.48
CA ILE A 263 3.53 -1.22 11.35
C ILE A 263 2.21 -1.04 10.60
N VAL A 264 1.75 0.21 10.51
CA VAL A 264 0.50 0.62 9.87
C VAL A 264 0.87 1.31 8.57
N THR A 265 0.81 0.66 7.40
CA THR A 265 0.29 -0.70 7.10
C THR A 265 1.13 -1.40 6.03
N TRP A 266 0.79 -2.65 5.68
CA TRP A 266 1.39 -3.38 4.56
C TRP A 266 0.85 -2.91 3.22
N ASN A 267 -0.48 -2.77 3.08
CA ASN A 267 -1.15 -2.59 1.78
C ASN A 267 -2.28 -1.57 1.78
N ASP A 268 -2.37 -0.64 2.74
CA ASP A 268 -3.39 0.41 2.66
C ASP A 268 -2.96 1.52 1.68
N TYR A 269 -3.22 1.28 0.40
CA TYR A 269 -2.85 2.16 -0.70
C TYR A 269 -3.71 3.44 -0.71
N GLY A 270 -5.01 3.33 -0.38
CA GLY A 270 -5.97 4.44 -0.32
C GLY A 270 -5.65 5.53 0.69
N GLU A 271 -4.99 5.16 1.78
CA GLU A 271 -4.52 6.09 2.81
C GLU A 271 -3.00 6.34 2.76
N SER A 272 -2.33 5.83 1.71
CA SER A 272 -0.94 6.12 1.35
C SER A 272 0.10 5.80 2.42
N HIS A 273 -0.20 4.86 3.32
CA HIS A 273 0.69 4.51 4.44
C HIS A 273 1.20 3.07 4.42
N TYR A 274 1.01 2.41 3.28
CA TYR A 274 1.58 1.12 2.97
C TYR A 274 3.12 1.15 2.93
N ILE A 275 3.75 0.04 3.33
CA ILE A 275 5.18 -0.23 3.14
C ILE A 275 5.43 -1.49 2.30
N GLY A 276 4.37 -2.23 1.96
CA GLY A 276 4.42 -3.36 1.03
C GLY A 276 4.47 -2.89 -0.42
N PRO A 277 4.69 -3.83 -1.36
CA PRO A 277 4.84 -3.49 -2.77
C PRO A 277 3.50 -3.10 -3.41
N LEU A 278 3.53 -2.21 -4.40
CA LEU A 278 2.42 -1.89 -5.29
C LEU A 278 2.03 -3.06 -6.21
N ASN A 279 2.98 -3.93 -6.55
CA ASN A 279 2.74 -5.11 -7.38
C ASN A 279 2.08 -6.27 -6.63
N SER A 280 1.82 -6.14 -5.32
CA SER A 280 1.00 -7.10 -4.57
C SER A 280 -0.43 -7.07 -5.11
N PRO A 281 -1.05 -8.22 -5.46
CA PRO A 281 -2.40 -8.23 -6.03
C PRO A 281 -3.43 -7.59 -5.09
N HIS A 282 -4.22 -6.66 -5.64
CA HIS A 282 -5.31 -5.96 -4.97
C HIS A 282 -6.20 -5.31 -6.02
N TYR A 283 -7.47 -5.08 -5.66
CA TYR A 283 -8.38 -4.30 -6.48
C TYR A 283 -8.26 -2.80 -6.16
N ASP A 284 -8.66 -1.96 -7.11
CA ASP A 284 -8.67 -0.51 -6.93
C ASP A 284 -9.92 -0.02 -6.16
N ASP A 285 -9.73 0.50 -4.95
CA ASP A 285 -10.76 1.19 -4.17
C ASP A 285 -10.97 2.66 -4.58
N GLY A 286 -10.26 3.12 -5.62
CA GLY A 286 -10.25 4.49 -6.13
C GLY A 286 -8.88 5.19 -5.97
N ASN A 287 -7.93 4.56 -5.29
CA ASN A 287 -6.63 5.14 -4.94
C ASN A 287 -5.62 5.25 -6.07
N SER A 288 -5.77 4.45 -7.12
CA SER A 288 -4.77 4.29 -8.19
C SER A 288 -4.30 5.61 -8.83
N LYS A 289 -5.16 6.64 -8.78
CA LYS A 289 -4.89 8.00 -9.28
C LYS A 289 -3.76 8.72 -8.53
N TRP A 290 -3.53 8.39 -7.26
CA TRP A 290 -2.45 8.95 -6.46
C TRP A 290 -1.38 7.94 -6.01
N THR A 291 -1.60 6.64 -6.24
CA THR A 291 -0.67 5.56 -5.87
C THR A 291 0.11 4.99 -7.05
N ASN A 292 -0.39 5.09 -8.28
CA ASN A 292 0.37 4.67 -9.45
C ASN A 292 1.71 5.40 -9.52
N ASP A 293 2.79 4.64 -9.75
CA ASP A 293 4.18 5.10 -9.74
C ASP A 293 4.69 5.69 -8.41
N MET A 294 4.08 5.33 -7.27
CA MET A 294 4.51 5.74 -5.92
C MET A 294 5.00 4.56 -5.08
N PRO A 295 6.07 3.84 -5.45
CA PRO A 295 6.54 2.71 -4.65
C PRO A 295 6.96 3.16 -3.25
N HIS A 296 6.66 2.34 -2.25
CA HIS A 296 6.99 2.58 -0.83
C HIS A 296 7.98 1.55 -0.26
N ASP A 297 8.51 0.62 -1.06
CA ASP A 297 9.47 -0.41 -0.61
C ASP A 297 10.69 0.17 0.12
N GLY A 298 11.12 1.40 -0.23
CA GLY A 298 12.23 2.06 0.46
C GLY A 298 11.97 2.27 1.96
N TRP A 299 10.71 2.43 2.38
CA TRP A 299 10.36 2.51 3.81
C TRP A 299 10.38 1.14 4.50
N LEU A 300 10.09 0.05 3.78
CA LEU A 300 10.35 -1.31 4.27
C LEU A 300 11.87 -1.52 4.42
N ASP A 301 12.67 -1.13 3.43
CA ASP A 301 14.14 -1.22 3.47
C ASP A 301 14.76 -0.39 4.60
N LEU A 302 14.22 0.81 4.86
CA LEU A 302 14.56 1.65 6.00
C LEU A 302 14.30 0.91 7.31
N SER A 303 13.15 0.24 7.42
CA SER A 303 12.68 -0.41 8.66
C SER A 303 13.45 -1.69 9.02
N LYS A 304 13.94 -2.46 8.03
CA LYS A 304 14.64 -3.74 8.22
C LYS A 304 15.75 -3.73 9.31
N PRO A 305 16.76 -2.85 9.25
CA PRO A 305 17.81 -2.83 10.26
C PRO A 305 17.28 -2.40 11.64
N PHE A 306 16.27 -1.53 11.70
CA PHE A 306 15.62 -1.15 12.96
C PHE A 306 14.83 -2.30 13.58
N ILE A 307 14.08 -3.07 12.79
CA ILE A 307 13.39 -4.28 13.25
C ILE A 307 14.40 -5.28 13.84
N LYS A 308 15.52 -5.50 13.16
CA LYS A 308 16.60 -6.38 13.64
C LYS A 308 17.19 -5.88 14.97
N ALA A 309 17.47 -4.58 15.07
CA ALA A 309 17.96 -3.95 16.30
C ALA A 309 16.93 -4.03 17.45
N TYR A 310 15.65 -3.79 17.15
CA TYR A 310 14.54 -3.85 18.09
C TYR A 310 14.42 -5.25 18.69
N LYS A 311 14.37 -6.28 17.85
CA LYS A 311 14.30 -7.69 18.29
C LYS A 311 15.53 -8.14 19.06
N ALA A 312 16.69 -7.52 18.83
CA ALA A 312 17.90 -7.76 19.61
C ALA A 312 17.95 -6.97 20.94
N GLY A 313 16.92 -6.18 21.26
CA GLY A 313 16.88 -5.32 22.44
C GLY A 313 17.87 -4.15 22.40
N ALA A 314 18.40 -3.82 21.22
CA ALA A 314 19.38 -2.76 21.06
C ALA A 314 18.75 -1.37 21.15
N LYS A 315 19.58 -0.38 21.52
CA LYS A 315 19.22 1.04 21.62
C LYS A 315 19.72 1.87 20.44
N SER A 316 20.46 1.26 19.52
CA SER A 316 20.91 1.86 18.27
C SER A 316 20.85 0.82 17.17
N VAL A 317 20.63 1.29 15.94
CA VAL A 317 20.59 0.50 14.72
C VAL A 317 21.98 0.25 14.12
N ASP A 318 23.02 0.96 14.56
CA ASP A 318 24.32 1.03 13.86
C ASP A 318 24.98 -0.33 13.62
N ASN A 319 24.87 -1.25 14.59
CA ASN A 319 25.43 -2.61 14.48
C ASN A 319 24.56 -3.58 13.66
N PHE A 320 23.43 -3.12 13.15
CA PHE A 320 22.45 -3.90 12.40
C PHE A 320 22.32 -3.46 10.94
N ILE A 321 23.19 -2.54 10.50
CA ILE A 321 23.32 -2.11 9.11
C ILE A 321 24.13 -3.15 8.33
N ASP A 322 23.44 -4.08 7.69
CA ASP A 322 24.07 -5.15 6.91
C ASP A 322 24.53 -4.66 5.52
N ASN A 323 23.80 -3.73 4.90
CA ASN A 323 24.10 -3.14 3.60
C ASN A 323 24.06 -1.62 3.69
N GLU A 324 25.00 -0.95 2.99
CA GLU A 324 24.96 0.50 2.90
C GLU A 324 23.93 0.95 1.87
N GLN A 325 23.12 1.94 2.22
CA GLN A 325 22.10 2.49 1.32
C GLN A 325 21.74 3.93 1.68
N ILE A 326 21.12 4.62 0.73
CA ILE A 326 20.38 5.86 0.97
C ILE A 326 18.92 5.59 0.61
N VAL A 327 18.01 5.91 1.52
CA VAL A 327 16.56 5.94 1.28
C VAL A 327 16.15 7.40 1.20
N TYR A 328 15.35 7.76 0.21
CA TYR A 328 14.88 9.13 0.03
C TYR A 328 13.39 9.16 -0.31
N TRP A 329 12.72 10.25 0.07
CA TRP A 329 11.32 10.47 -0.28
C TRP A 329 10.97 11.95 -0.37
N TYR A 330 9.95 12.24 -1.18
CA TYR A 330 9.43 13.58 -1.41
C TYR A 330 8.07 13.52 -2.12
N ARG A 331 7.34 14.65 -2.14
CA ARG A 331 6.12 14.78 -2.94
C ARG A 331 6.45 15.07 -4.40
N ARG A 332 5.64 14.53 -5.31
CA ARG A 332 5.80 14.73 -6.77
C ARG A 332 5.57 16.18 -7.21
N THR A 333 4.91 16.99 -6.39
CA THR A 333 4.67 18.41 -6.65
C THR A 333 4.96 19.23 -5.40
N LEU A 334 5.27 20.51 -5.62
CA LEU A 334 5.37 21.47 -4.52
C LEU A 334 3.97 21.73 -3.94
N ALA A 335 3.88 21.96 -2.62
CA ALA A 335 2.61 22.15 -1.93
C ALA A 335 1.79 23.33 -2.47
N SER A 336 2.49 24.35 -3.00
CA SER A 336 1.88 25.55 -3.57
C SER A 336 1.32 25.38 -4.99
N LEU A 337 1.55 24.24 -5.65
CA LEU A 337 0.96 24.01 -6.98
C LEU A 337 -0.57 24.06 -6.86
N ASP A 338 -1.22 24.76 -7.77
CA ASP A 338 -2.67 24.88 -7.85
C ASP A 338 -3.21 23.90 -8.90
N CYS A 339 -4.12 23.04 -8.47
CA CYS A 339 -4.76 22.03 -9.29
C CYS A 339 -6.29 22.18 -9.32
N ASP A 340 -6.85 23.25 -8.75
CA ASP A 340 -8.29 23.40 -8.54
C ASP A 340 -9.12 23.19 -9.81
N ALA A 341 -8.63 23.67 -10.95
CA ALA A 341 -9.34 23.56 -12.22
C ALA A 341 -9.54 22.12 -12.72
N THR A 342 -8.69 21.17 -12.30
CA THR A 342 -8.69 19.78 -12.76
C THR A 342 -8.88 18.76 -11.66
N ASP A 343 -8.81 19.18 -10.40
CA ASP A 343 -8.89 18.33 -9.23
C ASP A 343 -10.27 17.69 -9.07
N THR A 344 -10.33 16.49 -8.47
CA THR A 344 -11.58 15.74 -8.29
C THR A 344 -12.35 16.13 -7.03
N THR A 345 -11.72 16.86 -6.11
CA THR A 345 -12.34 17.29 -4.85
C THR A 345 -12.62 18.80 -4.81
N SER A 346 -11.94 19.61 -5.63
CA SER A 346 -12.10 21.07 -5.65
C SER A 346 -13.45 21.52 -6.20
N GLY A 347 -14.25 22.20 -5.35
CA GLY A 347 -15.61 22.64 -5.67
C GLY A 347 -16.59 21.48 -5.92
N ARG A 348 -16.31 20.29 -5.35
CA ARG A 348 -17.10 19.07 -5.53
C ARG A 348 -17.65 18.58 -4.19
N PRO A 349 -18.90 18.90 -3.84
CA PRO A 349 -19.54 18.32 -2.68
C PRO A 349 -19.63 16.78 -2.80
N ALA A 350 -19.40 16.08 -1.70
CA ALA A 350 -19.49 14.63 -1.63
C ALA A 350 -20.12 14.20 -0.30
N ASN A 351 -20.32 12.88 -0.12
CA ASN A 351 -20.78 12.35 1.17
C ASN A 351 -19.73 12.66 2.25
N ASN A 352 -20.13 13.42 3.27
CA ASN A 352 -19.27 13.79 4.39
C ASN A 352 -19.85 13.38 5.75
N ALA A 353 -20.65 12.30 5.80
CA ALA A 353 -21.22 11.80 7.05
C ALA A 353 -20.15 11.48 8.12
N SER A 354 -18.93 11.13 7.68
CA SER A 354 -17.77 10.86 8.55
C SER A 354 -17.04 12.12 9.04
N GLY A 355 -17.28 13.28 8.43
CA GLY A 355 -16.52 14.52 8.69
C GLY A 355 -15.08 14.50 8.15
N ASN A 356 -14.75 13.55 7.27
CA ASN A 356 -13.39 13.37 6.73
C ASN A 356 -13.19 13.91 5.31
N TYR A 357 -14.22 14.48 4.69
CA TYR A 357 -14.14 15.07 3.36
C TYR A 357 -14.06 16.61 3.43
N PHE A 358 -13.08 17.17 2.74
CA PHE A 358 -12.84 18.59 2.60
C PHE A 358 -12.69 18.90 1.11
N GLU A 359 -13.32 19.95 0.61
CA GLU A 359 -13.23 20.29 -0.81
C GLU A 359 -11.88 20.96 -1.13
N GLY A 360 -11.23 20.54 -2.21
CA GLY A 360 -10.01 21.14 -2.75
C GLY A 360 -8.72 20.52 -2.20
N ARG A 361 -7.73 21.37 -1.90
CA ARG A 361 -6.44 20.87 -1.38
C ARG A 361 -6.67 20.15 -0.02
N PRO A 362 -6.04 18.97 0.21
CA PRO A 362 -6.33 18.14 1.38
C PRO A 362 -6.20 18.88 2.72
N ASP A 363 -7.12 18.68 3.66
CA ASP A 363 -6.98 19.25 5.01
C ASP A 363 -5.65 18.80 5.64
N GLY A 364 -4.90 19.74 6.21
CA GLY A 364 -3.57 19.50 6.77
C GLY A 364 -2.39 19.74 5.81
N TRP A 365 -2.62 20.06 4.53
CA TRP A 365 -1.54 20.26 3.55
C TRP A 365 -0.48 21.29 3.97
N GLN A 366 -0.84 22.28 4.79
CA GLN A 366 0.09 23.32 5.28
C GLN A 366 1.17 22.74 6.21
N THR A 367 0.94 21.56 6.77
CA THR A 367 1.91 20.84 7.61
C THR A 367 2.94 20.08 6.80
N MET A 368 2.84 20.10 5.46
CA MET A 368 3.64 19.30 4.54
C MET A 368 4.72 20.17 3.88
N PRO A 369 5.97 20.22 4.39
CA PRO A 369 7.01 21.09 3.84
C PRO A 369 7.52 20.60 2.48
N ASP A 370 7.98 21.53 1.64
CA ASP A 370 8.61 21.25 0.34
C ASP A 370 10.09 20.88 0.50
N VAL A 371 10.34 19.63 0.89
CA VAL A 371 11.69 19.09 1.09
C VAL A 371 11.83 17.67 0.52
N VAL A 372 13.07 17.32 0.20
CA VAL A 372 13.54 15.96 -0.05
C VAL A 372 14.15 15.44 1.25
N TYR A 373 13.57 14.38 1.79
CA TYR A 373 14.11 13.67 2.95
C TYR A 373 15.13 12.64 2.48
N VAL A 374 16.24 12.53 3.21
CA VAL A 374 17.34 11.62 2.88
C VAL A 374 17.81 10.92 4.14
N ALA A 375 17.56 9.61 4.23
CA ALA A 375 18.02 8.74 5.29
C ALA A 375 19.14 7.84 4.77
N SER A 376 20.32 7.92 5.37
CA SER A 376 21.49 7.13 5.03
C SER A 376 21.76 6.07 6.09
N PHE A 377 22.20 4.90 5.64
CA PHE A 377 22.64 3.79 6.48
C PHE A 377 24.05 3.42 6.05
N LEU A 378 25.05 3.85 6.80
CA LEU A 378 26.45 3.74 6.40
C LEU A 378 27.25 2.91 7.41
N LYS A 379 28.16 2.07 6.94
CA LYS A 379 29.16 1.36 7.76
C LYS A 379 30.37 2.22 8.08
N SER A 380 30.63 3.24 7.27
CA SER A 380 31.69 4.23 7.49
C SER A 380 31.22 5.62 7.06
N ALA A 381 31.74 6.66 7.69
CA ALA A 381 31.37 8.03 7.34
C ALA A 381 31.66 8.34 5.85
N GLY A 382 30.92 9.29 5.30
CA GLY A 382 31.12 9.76 3.94
C GLY A 382 30.36 11.05 3.66
N THR A 383 30.51 11.55 2.44
CA THR A 383 29.90 12.81 2.02
C THR A 383 28.77 12.51 1.04
N ILE A 384 27.54 12.84 1.41
CA ILE A 384 26.35 12.65 0.57
C ILE A 384 26.09 13.94 -0.22
N THR A 385 25.96 13.83 -1.52
CA THR A 385 25.57 14.92 -2.41
C THR A 385 24.16 14.66 -2.93
N VAL A 386 23.30 15.67 -2.80
CA VAL A 386 21.91 15.63 -3.25
C VAL A 386 21.69 16.80 -4.20
N THR A 387 21.20 16.52 -5.41
CA THR A 387 20.72 17.56 -6.32
C THR A 387 19.21 17.52 -6.38
N SER A 388 18.54 18.64 -6.12
CA SER A 388 17.09 18.81 -6.25
C SER A 388 16.75 20.00 -7.14
N GLY A 389 16.10 19.75 -8.28
CA GLY A 389 15.68 20.81 -9.20
C GLY A 389 16.81 21.75 -9.65
N GLY A 390 18.02 21.20 -9.85
CA GLY A 390 19.21 21.95 -10.22
C GLY A 390 20.01 22.55 -9.05
N GLN A 391 19.47 22.54 -7.83
CA GLN A 391 20.22 22.95 -6.63
C GLN A 391 20.96 21.76 -6.04
N THR A 392 22.25 21.94 -5.69
CA THR A 392 23.05 20.87 -5.09
C THR A 392 23.39 21.21 -3.64
N ARG A 393 23.20 20.24 -2.76
CA ARG A 393 23.61 20.27 -1.35
C ARG A 393 24.51 19.08 -1.06
N THR A 394 25.40 19.27 -0.10
CA THR A 394 26.33 18.24 0.36
C THR A 394 26.24 18.16 1.87
N GLU A 395 26.18 16.94 2.39
CA GLU A 395 26.06 16.63 3.83
C GLU A 395 27.17 15.65 4.23
N ASN A 396 27.79 15.87 5.40
CA ASN A 396 28.76 14.92 5.95
C ASN A 396 28.02 13.90 6.83
N ALA A 397 27.71 12.75 6.25
CA ALA A 397 26.99 11.68 6.94
C ALA A 397 27.95 10.82 7.78
N PRO A 398 27.67 10.58 9.07
CA PRO A 398 28.46 9.70 9.91
C PRO A 398 28.27 8.23 9.50
N ALA A 399 29.08 7.33 10.09
CA ALA A 399 28.70 5.91 10.14
C ALA A 399 27.47 5.76 11.03
N GLY A 400 26.63 4.76 10.73
CA GLY A 400 25.34 4.55 11.38
C GLY A 400 24.17 5.01 10.50
N ALA A 401 23.01 5.14 11.13
CA ALA A 401 21.82 5.70 10.49
C ALA A 401 21.75 7.22 10.70
N HIS A 402 21.49 7.98 9.65
CA HIS A 402 21.44 9.45 9.70
C HIS A 402 20.43 10.02 8.72
N ILE A 403 19.61 10.96 9.15
CA ILE A 403 18.59 11.62 8.32
C ILE A 403 18.82 13.14 8.26
N PHE A 404 18.59 13.72 7.07
CA PHE A 404 18.60 15.16 6.85
C PHE A 404 17.64 15.53 5.71
N THR A 405 17.44 16.83 5.50
CA THR A 405 16.53 17.36 4.46
C THR A 405 17.24 18.31 3.51
N VAL A 406 16.82 18.32 2.25
CA VAL A 406 17.23 19.28 1.22
C VAL A 406 15.99 19.99 0.69
N PRO A 407 16.02 21.31 0.39
CA PRO A 407 14.88 21.99 -0.22
C PRO A 407 14.45 21.31 -1.52
N ALA A 408 13.15 21.08 -1.69
CA ALA A 408 12.61 20.48 -2.91
C ALA A 408 12.60 21.50 -4.05
N GLY A 409 13.15 21.11 -5.20
CA GLY A 409 13.13 21.89 -6.44
C GLY A 409 12.54 21.09 -7.60
N VAL A 410 11.78 21.78 -8.45
CA VAL A 410 11.20 21.22 -9.69
C VAL A 410 12.33 20.72 -10.62
N GLY A 411 12.21 19.49 -11.10
CA GLY A 411 13.16 18.81 -11.98
C GLY A 411 13.64 17.47 -11.41
N GLN A 412 14.86 17.09 -11.80
CA GLN A 412 15.47 15.82 -11.39
C GLN A 412 15.98 15.86 -9.95
N GLN A 413 15.90 14.69 -9.31
CA GLN A 413 16.45 14.43 -7.97
C GLN A 413 17.61 13.44 -8.11
N LYS A 414 18.81 13.79 -7.66
CA LYS A 414 20.02 12.95 -7.76
C LYS A 414 20.67 12.78 -6.41
N PHE A 415 21.22 11.61 -6.17
CA PHE A 415 21.79 11.22 -4.89
C PHE A 415 23.13 10.53 -5.13
N GLY A 416 24.12 10.83 -4.31
CA GLY A 416 25.42 10.16 -4.39
C GLY A 416 26.17 10.20 -3.07
N LEU A 417 26.95 9.15 -2.82
CA LEU A 417 27.86 9.04 -1.68
C LEU A 417 29.29 9.05 -2.20
N VAL A 418 30.14 9.89 -1.62
CA VAL A 418 31.57 10.01 -1.93
C VAL A 418 32.42 9.75 -0.69
N ARG A 419 33.54 9.03 -0.87
CA ARG A 419 34.57 8.83 0.16
C ARG A 419 35.96 8.97 -0.46
N GLY A 420 36.84 9.76 0.17
CA GLY A 420 38.20 9.97 -0.33
C GLY A 420 38.27 10.51 -1.77
N GLY A 421 37.25 11.26 -2.21
CA GLY A 421 37.13 11.76 -3.59
C GLY A 421 36.58 10.76 -4.62
N ALA A 422 36.29 9.52 -4.23
CA ALA A 422 35.69 8.52 -5.11
C ALA A 422 34.19 8.34 -4.83
N THR A 423 33.38 8.23 -5.89
CA THR A 423 31.97 7.85 -5.79
C THR A 423 31.85 6.40 -5.32
N VAL A 424 31.11 6.19 -4.23
CA VAL A 424 30.77 4.86 -3.69
C VAL A 424 29.49 4.33 -4.31
N MET A 425 28.46 5.17 -4.37
CA MET A 425 27.17 4.88 -4.99
C MET A 425 26.53 6.18 -5.47
N GLN A 426 25.75 6.13 -6.53
CA GLN A 426 24.97 7.26 -7.03
C GLN A 426 23.79 6.76 -7.84
N GLU A 427 22.67 7.49 -7.79
CA GLU A 427 21.50 7.25 -8.62
C GLU A 427 20.77 8.56 -8.95
N THR A 428 19.97 8.52 -10.01
CA THR A 428 18.97 9.55 -10.32
C THR A 428 17.60 8.99 -10.04
N SER A 429 16.78 9.70 -9.27
CA SER A 429 15.42 9.26 -9.01
C SER A 429 14.61 9.07 -10.29
N LEU A 430 13.74 8.05 -10.29
CA LEU A 430 12.86 7.76 -11.42
C LEU A 430 11.63 8.69 -11.48
N MET A 431 11.46 9.55 -10.48
CA MET A 431 10.36 10.51 -10.36
C MET A 431 10.89 11.95 -10.27
N ASP A 432 10.61 12.77 -11.27
CA ASP A 432 10.89 14.21 -11.18
C ASP A 432 9.87 14.92 -10.28
N ILE A 433 10.30 15.96 -9.58
CA ILE A 433 9.38 16.92 -8.97
C ILE A 433 8.86 17.81 -10.09
N SER A 434 7.55 17.89 -10.25
CA SER A 434 6.90 18.54 -11.38
C SER A 434 6.10 19.78 -10.96
N ASN A 435 5.92 20.69 -11.91
CA ASN A 435 4.98 21.80 -11.84
C ASN A 435 3.66 21.49 -12.58
N VAL A 436 3.40 20.23 -12.89
CA VAL A 436 2.18 19.74 -13.54
C VAL A 436 1.42 18.88 -12.54
N CYS A 437 0.11 19.12 -12.42
CA CYS A 437 -0.76 18.34 -11.54
C CYS A 437 -0.80 16.87 -12.00
N PRO A 438 -0.29 15.92 -11.19
CA PRO A 438 -0.27 14.51 -11.56
C PRO A 438 -1.70 14.01 -11.68
N CYS A 439 -2.07 13.56 -12.88
CA CYS A 439 -3.43 13.16 -13.22
C CYS A 439 -4.49 14.24 -12.92
N GLY A 440 -4.09 15.52 -12.92
CA GLY A 440 -4.97 16.64 -12.61
C GLY A 440 -5.24 16.87 -11.12
N LEU A 441 -4.60 16.13 -10.22
CA LEU A 441 -4.93 16.07 -8.78
C LEU A 441 -3.94 16.80 -7.88
N TYR A 442 -4.40 17.17 -6.68
CA TYR A 442 -3.55 17.40 -5.51
C TYR A 442 -3.01 16.08 -4.94
N ASN A 443 -1.92 15.56 -5.50
CA ASN A 443 -1.29 14.35 -4.96
C ASN A 443 -0.26 14.67 -3.86
N PHE A 444 -0.63 14.42 -2.60
CA PHE A 444 0.24 14.55 -1.43
C PHE A 444 0.82 13.19 -0.96
N ASN A 445 0.69 12.13 -1.76
CA ASN A 445 1.42 10.89 -1.55
C ASN A 445 2.94 11.15 -1.74
N ALA A 446 3.77 10.35 -1.09
CA ALA A 446 5.22 10.42 -1.26
C ALA A 446 5.69 9.44 -2.33
N TYR A 447 6.64 9.88 -3.14
CA TYR A 447 7.48 8.95 -3.89
C TYR A 447 8.65 8.53 -2.99
N VAL A 448 8.91 7.22 -2.88
CA VAL A 448 10.03 6.68 -2.08
C VAL A 448 10.98 5.91 -2.99
N GLY A 449 12.28 6.19 -2.85
CA GLY A 449 13.32 5.50 -3.61
C GLY A 449 14.54 5.18 -2.76
N THR A 450 15.44 4.39 -3.35
CA THR A 450 16.67 3.94 -2.71
C THR A 450 17.88 4.10 -3.64
N VAL A 451 19.06 4.18 -3.02
CA VAL A 451 20.38 4.15 -3.66
C VAL A 451 21.17 3.01 -3.02
N PRO A 452 21.56 1.97 -3.76
CA PRO A 452 21.17 1.67 -5.16
C PRO A 452 19.65 1.49 -5.33
N HIS A 453 19.16 1.58 -6.57
CA HIS A 453 17.73 1.42 -6.86
C HIS A 453 17.18 0.07 -6.37
N GLY A 454 16.00 0.15 -5.73
CA GLY A 454 15.17 -1.00 -5.42
C GLY A 454 14.61 -1.68 -6.67
N PRO A 455 13.96 -2.85 -6.50
CA PRO A 455 13.31 -3.55 -7.61
C PRO A 455 12.19 -2.71 -8.22
N SER A 456 11.84 -3.01 -9.48
CA SER A 456 10.66 -2.43 -10.12
C SER A 456 9.39 -2.89 -9.40
N ASP A 457 8.54 -1.93 -9.05
CA ASP A 457 7.31 -2.15 -8.30
C ASP A 457 6.11 -1.42 -8.95
N PRO A 458 5.66 -1.89 -10.12
CA PRO A 458 4.53 -1.28 -10.81
C PRO A 458 3.19 -1.71 -10.19
N LEU A 459 2.21 -0.80 -10.20
CA LEU A 459 0.84 -1.13 -9.86
C LEU A 459 0.27 -2.20 -10.83
N GLY A 460 -0.43 -3.19 -10.27
CA GLY A 460 -1.02 -4.29 -11.03
C GLY A 460 -2.21 -3.89 -11.91
N GLY A 461 -2.64 -4.77 -12.81
CA GLY A 461 -3.75 -4.50 -13.74
C GLY A 461 -5.08 -4.20 -13.04
N ASP A 462 -5.43 -4.97 -12.02
CA ASP A 462 -6.66 -4.77 -11.23
C ASP A 462 -6.58 -3.47 -10.40
N GLY A 463 -5.42 -3.18 -9.84
CA GLY A 463 -5.12 -1.88 -9.21
C GLY A 463 -5.18 -0.70 -10.19
N LEU A 464 -4.96 -0.91 -11.49
CA LEU A 464 -5.06 0.14 -12.52
C LEU A 464 -6.46 0.28 -13.13
N ALA A 465 -7.36 -0.67 -12.86
CA ALA A 465 -8.63 -0.80 -13.58
C ALA A 465 -9.52 0.45 -13.50
N SER A 466 -9.44 1.19 -12.38
CA SER A 466 -10.27 2.38 -12.14
C SER A 466 -9.48 3.70 -12.15
N LEU A 467 -8.23 3.70 -12.61
CA LEU A 467 -7.35 4.88 -12.57
C LEU A 467 -7.92 6.10 -13.28
N THR A 468 -8.67 5.93 -14.37
CA THR A 468 -9.25 7.08 -15.08
C THR A 468 -10.64 7.48 -14.59
N ILE A 469 -11.24 6.71 -13.67
CA ILE A 469 -12.62 6.97 -13.20
C ILE A 469 -12.64 8.28 -12.42
N GLY A 470 -13.57 9.18 -12.74
CA GLY A 470 -13.73 10.46 -12.05
C GLY A 470 -12.68 11.53 -12.37
N LEU A 471 -11.57 11.19 -13.04
CA LEU A 471 -10.57 12.20 -13.44
C LEU A 471 -11.18 13.22 -14.42
N HIS A 472 -10.82 14.49 -14.25
CA HIS A 472 -11.23 15.57 -15.16
C HIS A 472 -10.24 15.82 -16.31
N VAL A 473 -9.20 14.98 -16.42
CA VAL A 473 -8.16 15.07 -17.45
C VAL A 473 -8.04 13.74 -18.20
N SER A 474 -7.68 13.82 -19.47
CA SER A 474 -7.41 12.65 -20.33
C SER A 474 -5.92 12.33 -20.46
N THR A 475 -5.04 13.08 -19.79
CA THR A 475 -3.58 12.95 -19.88
C THR A 475 -3.04 11.79 -19.05
N CYS A 476 -3.81 11.31 -18.07
CA CYS A 476 -3.45 10.18 -17.22
C CYS A 476 -3.80 8.87 -17.95
N GLN A 477 -2.85 7.95 -18.04
CA GLN A 477 -3.05 6.63 -18.67
C GLN A 477 -3.05 5.55 -17.59
N ALA A 478 -3.95 4.57 -17.70
CA ALA A 478 -4.03 3.41 -16.83
C ALA A 478 -2.87 2.43 -17.11
N LYS A 479 -1.64 2.90 -16.93
CA LYS A 479 -0.42 2.11 -17.07
C LYS A 479 0.69 2.68 -16.16
N PRO A 480 1.60 1.84 -15.66
CA PRO A 480 2.79 2.31 -14.97
C PRO A 480 3.65 3.17 -15.91
N SER A 481 4.21 4.25 -15.38
CA SER A 481 5.00 5.21 -16.15
C SER A 481 6.31 5.64 -15.47
N LEU A 482 6.62 5.09 -14.30
CA LEU A 482 7.84 5.40 -13.55
C LEU A 482 9.10 5.21 -14.41
N GLY A 483 10.00 6.20 -14.42
CA GLY A 483 11.20 6.20 -15.27
C GLY A 483 10.97 6.47 -16.76
N THR A 484 9.71 6.60 -17.20
CA THR A 484 9.34 6.95 -18.59
C THR A 484 8.66 8.31 -18.73
N ASN A 485 8.40 8.98 -17.60
CA ASN A 485 7.79 10.31 -17.57
C ASN A 485 8.58 11.30 -18.44
N PRO A 486 7.92 12.05 -19.34
CA PRO A 486 8.60 13.05 -20.14
C PRO A 486 9.25 14.10 -19.22
N PRO A 487 10.48 14.57 -19.51
CA PRO A 487 11.11 15.63 -18.75
C PRO A 487 10.18 16.83 -18.65
N VAL A 488 10.01 17.37 -17.44
CA VAL A 488 9.23 18.59 -17.22
C VAL A 488 9.89 19.71 -18.01
N THR A 489 9.29 20.12 -19.13
CA THR A 489 9.79 21.27 -19.90
C THR A 489 9.49 22.54 -19.11
N SER A 490 10.51 23.13 -18.50
CA SER A 490 10.45 24.45 -17.90
C SER A 490 10.22 25.51 -18.99
N ASN A 491 8.99 26.03 -19.13
CA ASN A 491 8.80 27.38 -19.68
C ASN A 491 7.44 27.98 -19.28
N PRO A 492 7.42 29.03 -18.44
CA PRO A 492 6.23 29.84 -18.23
C PRO A 492 6.21 31.04 -19.19
N GLY A 493 5.17 31.14 -20.04
CA GLY A 493 4.75 32.39 -20.67
C GLY A 493 4.70 32.40 -22.21
N ASN A 494 3.50 32.55 -22.79
CA ASN A 494 2.99 33.80 -23.40
C ASN A 494 1.65 33.54 -24.14
N PRO A 495 0.60 34.39 -24.03
CA PRO A 495 -0.65 34.22 -24.77
C PRO A 495 -0.50 34.75 -26.22
N SER A 496 -0.82 33.92 -27.21
CA SER A 496 -0.67 34.26 -28.64
C SER A 496 -1.81 35.17 -29.12
N THR A 497 -1.45 36.38 -29.56
CA THR A 497 -2.30 37.32 -30.32
C THR A 497 -2.22 37.07 -31.83
N THR A 498 -3.36 36.95 -32.48
CA THR A 498 -3.55 36.84 -33.94
C THR A 498 -3.37 38.20 -34.65
N PRO A 499 -2.92 38.23 -35.92
CA PRO A 499 -3.41 39.27 -36.83
C PRO A 499 -3.80 38.82 -38.25
N THR A 500 -5.05 39.17 -38.56
CA THR A 500 -5.73 39.69 -39.77
C THR A 500 -4.99 39.86 -41.12
N SER A 501 -5.70 39.46 -42.18
CA SER A 501 -5.40 39.54 -43.63
C SER A 501 -5.99 40.76 -44.36
N THR A 502 -5.43 41.18 -45.52
CA THR A 502 -6.12 41.88 -46.65
C THR A 502 -5.24 41.85 -47.95
N PRO A 503 -5.79 42.03 -49.18
CA PRO A 503 -5.54 41.16 -50.34
C PRO A 503 -5.02 41.83 -51.65
N GLY A 504 -4.47 41.03 -52.59
CA GLY A 504 -4.14 41.43 -53.96
C GLY A 504 -4.18 40.24 -54.96
N ASN A 505 -4.70 40.49 -56.16
CA ASN A 505 -5.30 39.58 -57.17
C ASN A 505 -4.31 38.80 -58.12
N PRO A 506 -4.80 37.84 -58.97
CA PRO A 506 -4.13 36.60 -59.47
C PRO A 506 -3.60 36.71 -60.94
N PRO A 507 -3.27 35.66 -61.76
CA PRO A 507 -3.35 34.16 -61.65
C PRO A 507 -2.11 33.42 -62.28
N PRO A 508 -2.13 32.14 -62.77
CA PRO A 508 -3.02 30.98 -62.57
C PRO A 508 -2.34 29.62 -62.21
N THR A 509 -3.16 28.74 -61.62
CA THR A 509 -3.21 27.26 -61.76
C THR A 509 -2.00 26.37 -61.45
N SER A 510 -2.06 25.66 -60.31
CA SER A 510 -2.05 24.19 -60.27
C SER A 510 -2.65 23.67 -58.97
N SER A 511 -3.59 22.74 -59.10
CA SER A 511 -4.42 22.12 -58.06
C SER A 511 -3.71 21.05 -57.23
N SER A 512 -3.88 21.07 -55.90
CA SER A 512 -4.29 19.88 -55.12
C SER A 512 -4.70 20.28 -53.69
N HIS A 513 -5.98 20.13 -53.37
CA HIS A 513 -6.50 20.14 -52.00
C HIS A 513 -6.65 18.69 -51.55
N GLY A 514 -5.93 18.32 -50.48
CA GLY A 514 -6.21 17.14 -49.68
C GLY A 514 -7.36 17.44 -48.72
N ASN A 515 -8.47 16.73 -48.91
CA ASN A 515 -9.61 16.69 -47.99
C ASN A 515 -9.26 15.82 -46.76
N PRO A 516 -9.92 16.02 -45.61
CA PRO A 516 -9.69 15.24 -44.39
C PRO A 516 -10.20 13.79 -44.53
N PRO A 517 -9.62 12.79 -43.82
CA PRO A 517 -10.11 11.42 -43.89
C PRO A 517 -11.47 11.27 -43.19
N PRO A 518 -12.36 10.43 -43.74
CA PRO A 518 -13.70 10.18 -43.20
C PRO A 518 -13.68 9.14 -42.07
N THR A 519 -14.66 9.25 -41.18
CA THR A 519 -15.13 8.17 -40.30
C THR A 519 -15.55 6.95 -41.13
N SER A 520 -14.93 5.79 -40.92
CA SER A 520 -15.39 4.53 -41.49
C SER A 520 -15.39 3.41 -40.46
N SER A 521 -16.57 2.80 -40.30
CA SER A 521 -16.73 1.44 -39.79
C SER A 521 -16.04 0.49 -40.78
N SER A 522 -14.93 -0.12 -40.36
CA SER A 522 -14.20 -1.06 -41.21
C SER A 522 -14.99 -2.37 -41.29
N SER A 523 -15.37 -2.78 -42.49
CA SER A 523 -15.83 -4.13 -42.78
C SER A 523 -14.64 -5.11 -42.64
N PRO A 524 -14.84 -6.35 -42.16
CA PRO A 524 -13.74 -7.31 -42.02
C PRO A 524 -13.08 -7.61 -43.38
N PRO A 525 -11.74 -7.74 -43.43
CA PRO A 525 -11.06 -8.30 -44.61
C PRO A 525 -11.60 -9.70 -44.97
N PRO A 526 -11.58 -10.11 -46.26
CA PRO A 526 -12.07 -11.42 -46.67
C PRO A 526 -11.43 -12.56 -45.88
N GLY A 527 -12.27 -13.40 -45.25
CA GLY A 527 -11.82 -14.56 -44.46
C GLY A 527 -11.32 -14.26 -43.04
N GLN A 528 -11.52 -13.03 -42.54
CA GLN A 528 -11.20 -12.64 -41.16
C GLN A 528 -12.45 -12.26 -40.38
N VAL A 529 -12.38 -12.45 -39.06
CA VAL A 529 -13.39 -12.00 -38.09
C VAL A 529 -12.74 -11.06 -37.09
N CYS A 530 -13.55 -10.37 -36.29
CA CYS A 530 -13.00 -9.66 -35.15
C CYS A 530 -12.35 -10.66 -34.19
N VAL A 531 -11.14 -10.35 -33.74
CA VAL A 531 -10.40 -11.15 -32.75
C VAL A 531 -9.91 -10.30 -31.58
N GLU A 532 -10.10 -8.99 -31.62
CA GLU A 532 -9.99 -8.10 -30.46
C GLU A 532 -10.97 -6.95 -30.65
N GLY A 533 -11.69 -6.61 -29.59
CA GLY A 533 -12.64 -5.50 -29.59
C GLY A 533 -12.75 -4.86 -28.23
N THR A 534 -13.28 -3.66 -28.22
CA THR A 534 -13.52 -2.85 -27.01
C THR A 534 -14.92 -2.26 -27.07
N VAL A 535 -15.35 -1.60 -26.01
CA VAL A 535 -16.58 -0.80 -26.00
C VAL A 535 -16.52 0.29 -27.08
N ALA A 536 -17.63 0.53 -27.78
CA ALA A 536 -17.66 1.60 -28.78
C ALA A 536 -17.59 2.99 -28.14
N ASP A 537 -17.10 3.97 -28.90
CA ASP A 537 -16.92 5.34 -28.41
C ASP A 537 -18.29 5.93 -27.99
N GLY A 538 -18.42 6.39 -26.75
CA GLY A 538 -19.67 6.97 -26.21
C GLY A 538 -20.63 5.96 -25.55
N GLU A 539 -20.29 4.67 -25.53
CA GLU A 539 -21.06 3.63 -24.84
C GLU A 539 -20.62 3.45 -23.37
N SER A 540 -21.46 2.77 -22.58
CA SER A 540 -21.19 2.50 -21.17
C SER A 540 -19.94 1.62 -20.98
N GLY A 541 -19.05 2.01 -20.06
CA GLY A 541 -17.88 1.20 -19.70
C GLY A 541 -18.22 -0.21 -19.20
N ASN A 542 -19.47 -0.44 -18.77
CA ASN A 542 -19.96 -1.76 -18.36
C ASN A 542 -20.05 -2.77 -19.53
N TYR A 543 -19.92 -2.32 -20.79
CA TYR A 543 -19.74 -3.19 -21.96
C TYR A 543 -18.30 -3.71 -22.13
N THR A 544 -17.30 -3.13 -21.47
CA THR A 544 -15.88 -3.37 -21.78
C THR A 544 -15.51 -4.85 -21.72
N GLY A 545 -15.79 -5.51 -20.60
CA GLY A 545 -15.48 -6.93 -20.46
C GLY A 545 -16.31 -7.83 -21.40
N LEU A 546 -17.57 -7.45 -21.66
CA LEU A 546 -18.43 -8.19 -22.59
C LEU A 546 -17.90 -8.11 -24.03
N CYS A 547 -17.54 -6.91 -24.49
CA CYS A 547 -17.00 -6.68 -25.82
C CYS A 547 -15.61 -7.28 -25.98
N GLN A 548 -14.74 -7.19 -24.98
CA GLN A 548 -13.42 -7.82 -25.02
C GLN A 548 -13.53 -9.34 -25.16
N PHE A 549 -14.36 -9.98 -24.32
CA PHE A 549 -14.58 -11.42 -24.39
C PHE A 549 -15.20 -11.81 -25.73
N SER A 550 -16.29 -11.16 -26.13
CA SER A 550 -17.07 -11.63 -27.27
C SER A 550 -16.38 -11.35 -28.61
N CYS A 551 -15.76 -10.17 -28.76
CA CYS A 551 -15.03 -9.80 -29.97
C CYS A 551 -13.77 -10.66 -30.16
N ASN A 552 -13.19 -11.22 -29.10
CA ASN A 552 -12.08 -12.17 -29.21
C ASN A 552 -12.46 -13.46 -29.95
N TYR A 553 -13.74 -13.83 -29.92
CA TYR A 553 -14.26 -15.05 -30.53
C TYR A 553 -15.13 -14.79 -31.78
N GLY A 554 -14.99 -13.63 -32.41
CA GLY A 554 -15.72 -13.28 -33.63
C GLY A 554 -17.15 -12.79 -33.42
N TYR A 555 -17.68 -12.78 -32.20
CA TYR A 555 -18.98 -12.18 -31.89
C TYR A 555 -18.81 -10.73 -31.42
N CYS A 556 -18.76 -9.79 -32.36
CA CYS A 556 -18.54 -8.37 -32.09
C CYS A 556 -19.68 -7.51 -32.65
N PRO A 557 -20.83 -7.43 -31.96
CA PRO A 557 -21.99 -6.70 -32.46
C PRO A 557 -21.71 -5.19 -32.54
N PRO A 558 -21.92 -4.54 -33.70
CA PRO A 558 -21.77 -3.10 -33.83
C PRO A 558 -22.86 -2.39 -33.01
N GLY A 559 -22.51 -1.22 -32.43
CA GLY A 559 -23.33 -0.53 -31.45
C GLY A 559 -22.60 -0.51 -30.11
N PRO A 560 -22.76 -1.52 -29.24
CA PRO A 560 -22.06 -1.59 -27.96
C PRO A 560 -20.55 -1.85 -28.11
N CYS A 561 -20.11 -2.53 -29.17
CA CYS A 561 -18.72 -2.93 -29.37
C CYS A 561 -18.10 -2.34 -30.64
N LYS A 562 -16.79 -2.14 -30.57
CA LYS A 562 -15.91 -1.69 -31.65
C LYS A 562 -14.77 -2.68 -31.83
N CYS A 563 -14.66 -3.27 -33.01
CA CYS A 563 -13.55 -4.14 -33.34
C CYS A 563 -12.25 -3.32 -33.44
N THR A 564 -11.19 -3.78 -32.78
CA THR A 564 -9.86 -3.14 -32.81
C THR A 564 -8.86 -3.97 -33.61
N ARG A 565 -9.11 -5.27 -33.81
CA ARG A 565 -8.28 -6.14 -34.66
C ARG A 565 -9.09 -7.22 -35.36
N TYR A 566 -8.82 -7.40 -36.67
CA TYR A 566 -9.31 -8.53 -37.46
C TYR A 566 -8.24 -9.64 -37.56
N GLY A 567 -8.68 -10.90 -37.55
CA GLY A 567 -7.79 -12.06 -37.61
C GLY A 567 -8.52 -13.35 -37.97
N LYS A 568 -7.81 -14.49 -37.90
CA LYS A 568 -8.42 -15.81 -38.09
C LYS A 568 -9.37 -16.13 -36.93
N GLN A 569 -10.49 -16.79 -37.24
CA GLN A 569 -11.48 -17.20 -36.24
C GLN A 569 -10.82 -17.97 -35.09
N VAL A 570 -11.03 -17.49 -33.87
CA VAL A 570 -10.69 -18.18 -32.63
C VAL A 570 -11.92 -18.98 -32.19
N SER A 571 -11.73 -20.25 -31.82
CA SER A 571 -12.82 -21.05 -31.28
C SER A 571 -13.23 -20.53 -29.89
N PRO A 572 -14.51 -20.24 -29.63
CA PRO A 572 -14.95 -19.87 -28.29
C PRO A 572 -14.81 -21.05 -27.31
N PRO A 573 -14.81 -20.79 -26.00
CA PRO A 573 -14.96 -21.84 -24.99
C PRO A 573 -16.22 -22.68 -25.27
N PRO A 574 -16.29 -23.95 -24.84
CA PRO A 574 -17.50 -24.76 -25.01
C PRO A 574 -18.73 -24.09 -24.42
N GLU A 575 -19.89 -24.31 -25.04
CA GLU A 575 -21.15 -23.84 -24.49
C GLU A 575 -21.46 -24.54 -23.16
N THR A 576 -21.79 -23.75 -22.15
CA THR A 576 -22.13 -24.18 -20.79
C THR A 576 -23.63 -24.42 -20.62
N GLY A 577 -24.45 -23.93 -21.57
CA GLY A 577 -25.92 -23.92 -21.47
C GLY A 577 -26.45 -22.83 -20.54
N THR A 578 -25.59 -21.98 -19.98
CA THR A 578 -26.00 -20.87 -19.13
C THR A 578 -26.66 -19.80 -19.98
N ARG A 579 -27.96 -19.60 -19.80
CA ARG A 579 -28.68 -18.54 -20.49
C ARG A 579 -28.47 -17.22 -19.74
N GLY A 580 -27.91 -16.24 -20.44
CA GLY A 580 -27.59 -14.92 -19.91
C GLY A 580 -28.60 -13.86 -20.31
N CYS A 581 -29.00 -13.03 -19.35
CA CYS A 581 -29.82 -11.85 -19.56
C CYS A 581 -29.10 -10.60 -19.03
N PRO A 582 -29.40 -9.41 -19.56
CA PRO A 582 -28.99 -8.16 -18.94
C PRO A 582 -29.50 -8.04 -17.50
N LEU A 583 -28.79 -7.28 -16.67
CA LEU A 583 -29.31 -6.82 -15.39
C LEU A 583 -30.54 -5.91 -15.58
N GLN A 584 -31.32 -5.75 -14.51
CA GLN A 584 -32.52 -4.92 -14.57
C GLN A 584 -32.10 -3.45 -14.69
N GLY A 585 -32.61 -2.76 -15.72
CA GLY A 585 -32.26 -1.36 -16.01
C GLY A 585 -31.20 -1.20 -17.09
N GLU A 586 -30.53 -2.28 -17.51
CA GLU A 586 -29.58 -2.22 -18.62
C GLU A 586 -30.30 -2.17 -19.99
N PRO A 587 -29.78 -1.41 -20.96
CA PRO A 587 -30.38 -1.27 -22.28
C PRO A 587 -30.32 -2.58 -23.09
N GLU A 588 -31.13 -2.67 -24.16
CA GLU A 588 -31.22 -3.87 -25.01
C GLU A 588 -29.88 -4.29 -25.65
N GLY A 589 -28.90 -3.38 -25.76
CA GLY A 589 -27.56 -3.68 -26.27
C GLY A 589 -26.81 -4.78 -25.50
N TYR A 590 -27.15 -4.98 -24.22
CA TYR A 590 -26.57 -6.05 -23.40
C TYR A 590 -27.13 -7.44 -23.73
N LYS A 591 -28.29 -7.54 -24.37
CA LYS A 591 -29.01 -8.82 -24.48
C LYS A 591 -28.24 -9.86 -25.29
N GLY A 592 -27.71 -9.47 -26.45
CA GLY A 592 -26.91 -10.35 -27.29
C GLY A 592 -25.58 -10.71 -26.63
N LEU A 593 -24.92 -9.72 -26.03
CA LEU A 593 -23.65 -9.89 -25.34
C LEU A 593 -23.77 -10.80 -24.12
N CYS A 594 -24.74 -10.58 -23.23
CA CYS A 594 -24.98 -11.42 -22.07
C CYS A 594 -25.37 -12.84 -22.48
N SER A 595 -26.21 -13.00 -23.51
CA SER A 595 -26.57 -14.34 -23.99
C SER A 595 -25.35 -15.10 -24.49
N TYR A 596 -24.44 -14.45 -25.22
CA TYR A 596 -23.24 -15.09 -25.77
C TYR A 596 -22.20 -15.37 -24.69
N THR A 597 -21.82 -14.35 -23.92
CA THR A 597 -20.75 -14.42 -22.93
C THR A 597 -21.07 -15.40 -21.81
N CYS A 598 -22.29 -15.36 -21.25
CA CYS A 598 -22.71 -16.29 -20.20
C CYS A 598 -22.75 -17.73 -20.71
N ASN A 599 -23.21 -17.97 -21.94
CA ASN A 599 -23.21 -19.32 -22.51
C ASN A 599 -21.78 -19.85 -22.69
N HIS A 600 -20.77 -18.99 -22.82
CA HIS A 600 -19.36 -19.37 -22.92
C HIS A 600 -18.56 -19.21 -21.61
N GLY A 601 -19.25 -19.15 -20.46
CA GLY A 601 -18.62 -19.19 -19.13
C GLY A 601 -18.14 -17.84 -18.58
N TYR A 602 -18.41 -16.73 -19.29
CA TYR A 602 -18.12 -15.38 -18.82
C TYR A 602 -19.43 -14.63 -18.56
N CYS A 603 -19.91 -14.63 -17.31
CA CYS A 603 -21.17 -14.00 -16.94
C CYS A 603 -20.95 -12.98 -15.80
N PRO A 604 -20.45 -11.77 -16.11
CA PRO A 604 -20.12 -10.78 -15.09
C PRO A 604 -21.39 -10.24 -14.43
N ASN A 605 -21.48 -10.39 -13.10
CA ASN A 605 -22.64 -9.96 -12.30
C ASN A 605 -22.86 -8.44 -12.26
N SER A 606 -21.95 -7.65 -12.84
CA SER A 606 -22.09 -6.20 -13.01
C SER A 606 -22.88 -5.81 -14.26
N ALA A 607 -23.05 -6.72 -15.23
CA ALA A 607 -23.72 -6.44 -16.51
C ALA A 607 -24.78 -7.50 -16.87
N CYS A 608 -24.56 -8.75 -16.47
CA CYS A 608 -25.40 -9.89 -16.82
C CYS A 608 -25.86 -10.66 -15.59
N ARG A 609 -26.93 -11.43 -15.74
CA ARG A 609 -27.40 -12.44 -14.79
C ARG A 609 -27.81 -13.71 -15.52
N ALA A 610 -27.82 -14.84 -14.81
CA ALA A 610 -28.45 -16.05 -15.30
C ALA A 610 -29.99 -15.89 -15.38
N CYS A 611 -30.58 -16.41 -16.44
CA CYS A 611 -32.00 -16.49 -16.74
C CYS A 611 -32.25 -17.66 -17.73
#